data_AF-A0A7Y9XID7-F1
#
_entry.id   AF-A0A7Y9XID7-F1
#
_cell.length_a   1.000
_cell.length_b   1.000
_cell.length_c   1.000
_cell.angle_alpha   90.00
_cell.angle_beta   90.00
_cell.angle_gamma   90.00
#
_symmetry.space_group_name_H-M   'P 1'
#
loop_
_entity.id
_entity.type
_entity.pdbx_description
1 polymer ?
#
loop_
_entity_poly.entity_id
_entity_poly.type
_entity_poly.pdbx_seq_one_letter_code
_entity_poly.pdbx_strand_id
1 'polypeptide(L)'
;MTDDTPRVDPVPTPRTAPLGAAFWSLWTSSSLSNLADGVLKVVLPLMALRLTDSPVLIAGVTFALTVPWLFFSLPAGALSDRLDRRRAMLGANLARGLLLGALALALALDLGSIWLLYAVALCVGVTETLYDTSAQSILPQVVGRDRLPRANGRLHTAELTAHQFLGPPLGGLLMALGAAVAFTAPAALWLVAVGALLLVRGRFRVERSSPTTMRADIAEGLRFLWRHRILRSFAVMVGVSNFGTNAAFTVLVLFAVGPGSPMGLSEPAYGLLLTAVAAGSVVGALAAERVEGLLGRIWTLRVCVLTFSVLVGVPAVTADPYPVAVGFFLGGLGIAGWNVITVSLRQRITPDRLLGRVNSGYRLLAWGTMPLGAAAGGLIAELLGLTWVYATMGLLCLGLLAGLARMDDARLAAAEREADGGR
;
A
#
# COMPACT_ATOMS: atom_id res chain seq x y z
N MET A 1 8.38 -50.89 -42.73
CA MET A 1 9.28 -49.79 -42.33
C MET A 1 8.42 -48.78 -41.59
N THR A 2 8.22 -49.03 -40.30
CA THR A 2 7.41 -48.21 -39.40
C THR A 2 8.32 -47.16 -38.79
N ASP A 3 8.02 -45.89 -39.08
CA ASP A 3 8.75 -44.72 -38.62
C ASP A 3 8.45 -44.50 -37.13
N ASP A 4 9.34 -45.02 -36.28
CA ASP A 4 9.30 -44.87 -34.82
C ASP A 4 10.26 -43.74 -34.43
N THR A 5 9.88 -42.51 -34.76
CA THR A 5 10.58 -41.31 -34.27
C THR A 5 10.01 -40.93 -32.90
N PRO A 6 10.84 -40.90 -31.83
CA PRO A 6 10.35 -40.52 -30.52
C PRO A 6 9.90 -39.06 -30.54
N ARG A 7 8.65 -38.81 -30.14
CA ARG A 7 8.14 -37.46 -29.87
C ARG A 7 8.98 -36.85 -28.75
N VAL A 8 9.91 -35.98 -29.11
CA VAL A 8 10.58 -35.10 -28.16
C VAL A 8 9.58 -34.03 -27.76
N ASP A 9 9.01 -34.16 -26.56
CA ASP A 9 8.20 -33.10 -25.99
C ASP A 9 9.02 -31.79 -25.97
N PRO A 10 8.46 -30.66 -26.43
CA PRO A 10 9.21 -29.42 -26.51
C PRO A 10 9.67 -29.02 -25.11
N VAL A 11 10.99 -28.89 -24.93
CA VAL A 11 11.58 -28.36 -23.69
C VAL A 11 10.94 -27.00 -23.42
N PRO A 12 10.24 -26.81 -22.29
CA PRO A 12 9.55 -25.57 -22.01
C PRO A 12 10.55 -24.43 -22.02
N THR A 13 10.30 -23.43 -22.88
CA THR A 13 11.07 -22.19 -22.86
C THR A 13 11.00 -21.57 -21.45
N PRO A 14 12.02 -20.81 -21.00
CA PRO A 14 12.09 -20.28 -19.62
C PRO A 14 10.82 -19.52 -19.17
N ARG A 15 10.02 -19.01 -20.13
CA ARG A 15 8.76 -18.29 -19.90
C ARG A 15 7.59 -19.21 -19.51
N THR A 16 7.59 -20.49 -19.89
CA THR A 16 6.50 -21.44 -19.64
C THR A 16 6.73 -22.35 -18.43
N ALA A 17 7.96 -22.45 -17.93
CA ALA A 17 8.30 -23.27 -16.77
C ALA A 17 7.45 -22.94 -15.52
N PRO A 18 7.02 -23.94 -14.73
CA PRO A 18 6.22 -23.72 -13.52
C PRO A 18 7.00 -22.93 -12.48
N LEU A 19 6.31 -22.11 -11.68
CA LEU A 19 6.94 -21.23 -10.67
C LEU A 19 7.46 -21.98 -9.42
N GLY A 20 7.11 -23.27 -9.27
CA GLY A 20 7.59 -24.13 -8.19
C GLY A 20 6.77 -24.03 -6.89
N ALA A 21 6.87 -25.05 -6.04
CA ALA A 21 6.11 -25.13 -4.78
C ALA A 21 6.50 -24.06 -3.75
N ALA A 22 7.78 -23.66 -3.72
CA ALA A 22 8.27 -22.60 -2.83
C ALA A 22 7.63 -21.24 -3.17
N PHE A 23 7.43 -20.94 -4.45
CA PHE A 23 6.70 -19.73 -4.87
C PHE A 23 5.26 -19.77 -4.38
N TRP A 24 4.54 -20.87 -4.57
CA TRP A 24 3.14 -20.95 -4.14
C TRP A 24 2.98 -20.90 -2.62
N SER A 25 3.93 -21.47 -1.87
CA SER A 25 3.96 -21.34 -0.41
C SER A 25 4.18 -19.89 0.03
N LEU A 26 5.12 -19.17 -0.63
CA LEU A 26 5.34 -17.74 -0.41
C LEU A 26 4.11 -16.91 -0.82
N TRP A 27 3.49 -17.24 -1.94
CA TRP A 27 2.29 -16.59 -2.47
C TRP A 27 1.14 -16.71 -1.47
N THR A 28 0.86 -17.92 -0.99
CA THR A 28 -0.18 -18.16 0.03
C THR A 28 0.11 -17.40 1.32
N SER A 29 1.37 -17.43 1.80
CA SER A 29 1.77 -16.63 2.97
C SER A 29 1.51 -15.13 2.75
N SER A 30 1.93 -14.58 1.60
CA SER A 30 1.77 -13.15 1.34
C SER A 30 0.30 -12.76 1.19
N SER A 31 -0.51 -13.56 0.50
CA SER A 31 -1.94 -13.32 0.34
C SER A 31 -2.68 -13.33 1.67
N LEU A 32 -2.43 -14.32 2.53
CA LEU A 32 -3.07 -14.40 3.85
C LEU A 32 -2.62 -13.25 4.77
N SER A 33 -1.34 -12.89 4.74
CA SER A 33 -0.81 -11.77 5.52
C SER A 33 -1.44 -10.45 5.08
N ASN A 34 -1.51 -10.20 3.77
CA ASN A 34 -2.12 -8.99 3.21
C ASN A 34 -3.64 -8.94 3.45
N LEU A 35 -4.31 -10.10 3.46
CA LEU A 35 -5.72 -10.17 3.83
C LEU A 35 -5.93 -9.73 5.27
N ALA A 36 -5.10 -10.21 6.19
CA ALA A 36 -5.13 -9.83 7.60
C ALA A 36 -4.86 -8.33 7.79
N ASP A 37 -3.86 -7.78 7.07
CA ASP A 37 -3.54 -6.36 7.09
C ASP A 37 -4.74 -5.51 6.59
N GLY A 38 -5.40 -5.95 5.51
CA GLY A 38 -6.57 -5.29 4.93
C GLY A 38 -7.80 -5.31 5.85
N VAL A 39 -8.03 -6.43 6.55
CA VAL A 39 -9.06 -6.55 7.59
C VAL A 39 -8.74 -5.60 8.75
N LEU A 40 -7.51 -5.63 9.26
CA LEU A 40 -7.10 -4.84 10.41
C LEU A 40 -7.23 -3.32 10.15
N LYS A 41 -6.94 -2.87 8.93
CA LYS A 41 -7.07 -1.48 8.51
C LYS A 41 -8.47 -0.91 8.72
N VAL A 42 -9.51 -1.74 8.67
CA VAL A 42 -10.91 -1.36 8.93
C VAL A 42 -11.30 -1.59 10.38
N VAL A 43 -10.88 -2.72 10.95
CA VAL A 43 -11.23 -3.12 12.32
C VAL A 43 -10.65 -2.15 13.36
N LEU A 44 -9.42 -1.65 13.19
CA LEU A 44 -8.78 -0.75 14.15
C LEU A 44 -9.55 0.58 14.33
N PRO A 45 -9.85 1.35 13.27
CA PRO A 45 -10.64 2.57 13.40
C PRO A 45 -12.07 2.33 13.91
N LEU A 46 -12.71 1.22 13.50
CA LEU A 46 -14.05 0.86 14.00
C LEU A 46 -14.04 0.54 15.50
N MET A 47 -13.02 -0.18 15.99
CA MET A 47 -12.87 -0.44 17.42
C MET A 47 -12.57 0.87 18.18
N ALA A 48 -11.76 1.76 17.62
CA ALA A 48 -11.50 3.07 18.21
C ALA A 48 -12.79 3.89 18.39
N LEU A 49 -13.68 3.86 17.39
CA LEU A 49 -14.99 4.52 17.44
C LEU A 49 -15.88 3.97 18.57
N ARG A 50 -15.71 2.71 18.98
CA ARG A 50 -16.44 2.14 20.14
C ARG A 50 -15.87 2.57 21.50
N LEU A 51 -14.66 3.14 21.54
CA LEU A 51 -13.96 3.51 22.77
C LEU A 51 -13.93 5.02 23.02
N THR A 52 -14.10 5.83 21.98
CA THR A 52 -14.04 7.29 22.08
C THR A 52 -14.72 7.94 20.89
N ASP A 53 -15.24 9.15 21.10
CA ASP A 53 -15.80 10.01 20.06
C ASP A 53 -14.81 11.07 19.57
N SER A 54 -13.61 11.18 20.16
CA SER A 54 -12.64 12.21 19.78
C SER A 54 -11.97 11.91 18.43
N PRO A 55 -12.07 12.81 17.43
CA PRO A 55 -11.34 12.71 16.17
C PRO A 55 -9.83 12.55 16.32
N VAL A 56 -9.20 13.28 17.23
CA VAL A 56 -7.73 13.16 17.45
C VAL A 56 -7.37 11.77 17.95
N LEU A 57 -8.17 11.20 18.86
CA LEU A 57 -7.86 9.87 19.42
C LEU A 57 -8.07 8.75 18.39
N ILE A 58 -9.12 8.80 17.59
CA ILE A 58 -9.33 7.83 16.51
C ILE A 58 -8.22 7.98 15.46
N ALA A 59 -7.88 9.22 15.10
CA ALA A 59 -6.82 9.49 14.16
C ALA A 59 -5.44 9.04 14.66
N GLY A 60 -5.22 9.11 15.97
CA GLY A 60 -4.03 8.62 16.63
C GLY A 60 -3.80 7.12 16.44
N VAL A 61 -4.84 6.30 16.25
CA VAL A 61 -4.69 4.86 15.98
C VAL A 61 -4.06 4.65 14.60
N THR A 62 -4.58 5.34 13.59
CA THR A 62 -4.03 5.28 12.23
C THR A 62 -2.63 5.89 12.16
N PHE A 63 -2.40 6.98 12.91
CA PHE A 63 -1.06 7.54 13.09
C PHE A 63 -0.10 6.50 13.69
N ALA A 64 -0.47 5.85 14.78
CA ALA A 64 0.36 4.84 15.45
C ALA A 64 0.67 3.66 14.50
N LEU A 65 -0.29 3.22 13.70
CA LEU A 65 -0.09 2.16 12.71
C LEU A 65 0.88 2.56 11.59
N THR A 66 0.81 3.82 11.13
CA THR A 66 1.55 4.28 9.93
C THR A 66 2.87 4.98 10.24
N VAL A 67 3.06 5.50 11.45
CA VAL A 67 4.29 6.20 11.87
C VAL A 67 5.57 5.36 11.73
N PRO A 68 5.53 4.01 11.90
CA PRO A 68 6.72 3.21 11.67
C PRO A 68 7.26 3.30 10.24
N TRP A 69 6.41 3.50 9.24
CA TRP A 69 6.87 3.70 7.85
C TRP A 69 7.73 4.95 7.68
N LEU A 70 7.49 6.00 8.48
CA LEU A 70 8.28 7.23 8.45
C LEU A 70 9.70 7.01 9.01
N PHE A 71 9.82 6.28 10.12
CA PHE A 71 11.10 6.12 10.82
C PHE A 71 11.87 4.85 10.43
N PHE A 72 11.17 3.77 10.12
CA PHE A 72 11.74 2.44 9.92
C PHE A 72 11.78 1.99 8.46
N SER A 73 11.19 2.70 7.50
CA SER A 73 11.26 2.29 6.07
C SER A 73 12.70 2.13 5.56
N LEU A 74 13.59 3.08 5.87
CA LEU A 74 15.00 3.01 5.50
C LEU A 74 15.76 1.95 6.34
N PRO A 75 15.69 1.95 7.69
CA PRO A 75 16.28 0.90 8.54
C PRO A 75 15.85 -0.52 8.16
N ALA A 76 14.57 -0.76 7.91
CA ALA A 76 14.03 -2.06 7.56
C ALA A 76 14.65 -2.60 6.27
N GLY A 77 14.91 -1.72 5.30
CA GLY A 77 15.68 -2.04 4.09
C GLY A 77 17.03 -2.68 4.42
N ALA A 78 17.86 -1.98 5.19
CA ALA A 78 19.18 -2.50 5.54
C ALA A 78 19.15 -3.69 6.50
N LEU A 79 18.13 -3.77 7.36
CA LEU A 79 17.96 -4.90 8.26
C LEU A 79 17.58 -6.16 7.47
N SER A 80 16.70 -6.04 6.48
CA SER A 80 16.30 -7.14 5.57
C SER A 80 17.46 -7.67 4.73
N ASP A 81 18.49 -6.85 4.47
CA ASP A 81 19.72 -7.29 3.82
C ASP A 81 20.66 -8.07 4.74
N ARG A 82 20.59 -7.81 6.06
CA ARG A 82 21.47 -8.43 7.06
C ARG A 82 20.87 -9.70 7.65
N LEU A 83 19.55 -9.74 7.79
CA LEU A 83 18.80 -10.87 8.31
C LEU A 83 18.49 -11.88 7.20
N ASP A 84 18.17 -13.11 7.61
CA ASP A 84 17.48 -14.03 6.73
C ASP A 84 16.04 -13.52 6.52
N ARG A 85 15.69 -13.20 5.27
CA ARG A 85 14.40 -12.57 4.93
C ARG A 85 13.20 -13.43 5.32
N ARG A 86 13.32 -14.76 5.21
CA ARG A 86 12.27 -15.67 5.64
C ARG A 86 12.10 -15.61 7.15
N ARG A 87 13.19 -15.59 7.92
CA ARG A 87 13.12 -15.46 9.39
C ARG A 87 12.51 -14.13 9.83
N ALA A 88 12.86 -13.04 9.15
CA ALA A 88 12.27 -11.73 9.41
C ALA A 88 10.75 -11.74 9.17
N MET A 89 10.30 -12.30 8.05
CA MET A 89 8.87 -12.44 7.74
C MET A 89 8.13 -13.34 8.75
N LEU A 90 8.72 -14.49 9.12
CA LEU A 90 8.16 -15.39 10.14
C LEU A 90 8.00 -14.69 11.50
N GLY A 91 9.06 -14.00 11.95
CA GLY A 91 9.04 -13.26 13.21
C GLY A 91 8.02 -12.13 13.20
N ALA A 92 7.89 -11.40 12.09
CA ALA A 92 6.90 -10.34 11.95
C ALA A 92 5.47 -10.89 12.04
N ASN A 93 5.10 -11.91 11.27
CA ASN A 93 3.73 -12.44 11.30
C ASN A 93 3.40 -13.14 12.62
N LEU A 94 4.37 -13.82 13.24
CA LEU A 94 4.18 -14.39 14.57
C LEU A 94 3.94 -13.29 15.61
N ALA A 95 4.74 -12.22 15.60
CA ALA A 95 4.56 -11.09 16.50
C ALA A 95 3.19 -10.41 16.28
N ARG A 96 2.78 -10.15 15.03
CA ARG A 96 1.47 -9.57 14.70
C ARG A 96 0.33 -10.46 15.20
N GLY A 97 0.38 -11.76 14.95
CA GLY A 97 -0.60 -12.73 15.42
C GLY A 97 -0.74 -12.75 16.95
N LEU A 98 0.39 -12.77 17.66
CA LEU A 98 0.41 -12.76 19.13
C LEU A 98 -0.08 -11.43 19.71
N LEU A 99 0.36 -10.29 19.17
CA LEU A 99 -0.06 -8.96 19.60
C LEU A 99 -1.58 -8.79 19.45
N LEU A 100 -2.12 -9.23 18.33
CA LEU A 100 -3.55 -9.07 18.04
C LEU A 100 -4.40 -10.11 18.79
N GLY A 101 -3.87 -11.31 19.02
CA GLY A 101 -4.47 -12.29 19.93
C GLY A 101 -4.52 -11.79 21.38
N ALA A 102 -3.45 -11.15 21.85
CA ALA A 102 -3.41 -10.53 23.17
C ALA A 102 -4.39 -9.35 23.28
N LEU A 103 -4.50 -8.52 22.23
CA LEU A 103 -5.51 -7.47 22.16
C LEU A 103 -6.93 -8.05 22.24
N ALA A 104 -7.23 -9.09 21.45
CA ALA A 104 -8.53 -9.74 21.46
C ALA A 104 -8.88 -10.30 22.84
N LEU A 105 -7.92 -10.91 23.54
CA LEU A 105 -8.10 -11.40 24.90
C LEU A 105 -8.34 -10.25 25.88
N ALA A 106 -7.57 -9.17 25.81
CA ALA A 106 -7.76 -8.01 26.67
C ALA A 106 -9.15 -7.37 26.46
N LEU A 107 -9.61 -7.27 25.21
CA LEU A 107 -10.96 -6.79 24.89
C LEU A 107 -12.05 -7.73 25.43
N ALA A 108 -11.84 -9.05 25.37
CA ALA A 108 -12.78 -10.03 25.91
C ALA A 108 -12.85 -10.04 27.45
N LEU A 109 -11.81 -9.53 28.12
CA LEU A 109 -11.75 -9.36 29.57
C LEU A 109 -12.19 -7.96 30.02
N ASP A 110 -12.78 -7.15 29.12
CA ASP A 110 -13.16 -5.76 29.36
C ASP A 110 -12.00 -4.84 29.80
N LEU A 111 -10.76 -5.22 29.46
CA LEU A 111 -9.53 -4.43 29.69
C LEU A 111 -9.17 -3.56 28.48
N GLY A 112 -10.12 -3.34 27.58
CA GLY A 112 -9.95 -2.54 26.38
C GLY A 112 -9.70 -1.06 26.69
N SER A 113 -8.67 -0.48 26.07
CA SER A 113 -8.43 0.96 26.13
C SER A 113 -7.83 1.47 24.83
N ILE A 114 -8.06 2.75 24.52
CA ILE A 114 -7.47 3.39 23.34
C ILE A 114 -5.94 3.35 23.37
N TRP A 115 -5.34 3.39 24.56
CA TRP A 115 -3.90 3.29 24.76
C TRP A 115 -3.34 1.91 24.40
N LEU A 116 -4.09 0.85 24.72
CA LEU A 116 -3.75 -0.51 24.28
C LEU A 116 -3.84 -0.63 22.76
N LEU A 117 -4.86 -0.02 22.13
CA LEU A 117 -4.97 0.03 20.67
C LEU A 117 -3.76 0.74 20.04
N TYR A 118 -3.31 1.86 20.61
CA TYR A 118 -2.10 2.56 20.13
C TYR A 118 -0.85 1.69 20.23
N ALA A 119 -0.64 1.04 21.38
CA ALA A 119 0.52 0.18 21.58
C ALA A 119 0.53 -0.97 20.56
N VAL A 120 -0.61 -1.62 20.35
CA VAL A 120 -0.75 -2.72 19.38
C VAL A 120 -0.59 -2.21 17.95
N ALA A 121 -1.25 -1.10 17.58
CA ALA A 121 -1.14 -0.51 16.24
C ALA A 121 0.32 -0.14 15.91
N LEU A 122 1.04 0.47 16.86
CA LEU A 122 2.45 0.81 16.70
C LEU A 122 3.33 -0.43 16.51
N CYS A 123 3.18 -1.45 17.36
CA CYS A 123 3.95 -2.68 17.25
C CYS A 123 3.62 -3.46 15.96
N VAL A 124 2.36 -3.46 15.53
CA VAL A 124 1.96 -4.01 14.24
C VAL A 124 2.60 -3.23 13.11
N GLY A 125 2.55 -1.90 13.09
CA GLY A 125 3.18 -1.07 12.05
C GLY A 125 4.70 -1.25 11.93
N VAL A 126 5.39 -1.52 13.05
CA VAL A 126 6.84 -1.83 13.04
C VAL A 126 7.11 -3.19 12.38
N THR A 127 6.36 -4.22 12.78
CA THR A 127 6.52 -5.59 12.26
C THR A 127 6.05 -5.69 10.80
N GLU A 128 4.87 -5.12 10.51
CA GLU A 128 4.65 -4.14 9.44
C GLU A 128 5.69 -4.01 8.33
N THR A 129 6.37 -2.88 8.46
CA THR A 129 7.50 -2.39 7.69
C THR A 129 8.57 -3.47 7.44
N LEU A 130 8.88 -4.31 8.44
CA LEU A 130 9.89 -5.37 8.33
C LEU A 130 9.46 -6.49 7.38
N TYR A 131 8.22 -6.96 7.51
CA TYR A 131 7.66 -8.01 6.66
C TYR A 131 7.64 -7.58 5.19
N ASP A 132 7.03 -6.43 4.90
CA ASP A 132 6.83 -5.95 3.52
C ASP A 132 8.15 -5.76 2.78
N THR A 133 9.13 -5.18 3.49
CA THR A 133 10.47 -4.98 2.94
C THR A 133 11.17 -6.32 2.65
N SER A 134 10.96 -7.33 3.51
CA SER A 134 11.51 -8.67 3.33
C SER A 134 10.79 -9.47 2.25
N ALA A 135 9.46 -9.35 2.16
CA ALA A 135 8.59 -10.03 1.19
C ALA A 135 8.89 -9.60 -0.26
N GLN A 136 9.13 -8.31 -0.48
CA GLN A 136 9.56 -7.81 -1.79
C GLN A 136 10.93 -8.35 -2.19
N SER A 137 11.83 -8.53 -1.21
CA SER A 137 13.24 -8.87 -1.46
C SER A 137 13.51 -10.38 -1.52
N ILE A 138 12.61 -11.22 -1.00
CA ILE A 138 12.76 -12.68 -1.02
C ILE A 138 12.39 -13.28 -2.38
N LEU A 139 11.43 -12.67 -3.11
CA LEU A 139 10.88 -13.23 -4.35
C LEU A 139 11.94 -13.54 -5.42
N PRO A 140 12.92 -12.66 -5.73
CA PRO A 140 13.97 -12.96 -6.71
C PRO A 140 14.79 -14.22 -6.40
N GLN A 141 14.97 -14.53 -5.11
CA GLN A 141 15.74 -15.68 -4.65
C GLN A 141 14.93 -16.98 -4.70
N VAL A 142 13.59 -16.90 -4.77
CA VAL A 142 12.69 -18.07 -4.82
C VAL A 142 12.46 -18.54 -6.25
N VAL A 143 12.30 -17.62 -7.21
CA VAL A 143 11.91 -17.98 -8.60
C VAL A 143 13.03 -17.81 -9.62
N GLY A 144 14.15 -17.16 -9.28
CA GLY A 144 15.21 -16.82 -10.24
C GLY A 144 14.81 -15.69 -11.19
N ARG A 145 15.80 -15.04 -11.82
CA ARG A 145 15.60 -13.77 -12.56
C ARG A 145 14.67 -13.90 -13.77
N ASP A 146 14.71 -15.02 -14.48
CA ASP A 146 13.97 -15.21 -15.75
C ASP A 146 12.45 -15.29 -15.55
N ARG A 147 11.99 -15.67 -14.35
CA ARG A 147 10.57 -15.84 -14.01
C ARG A 147 10.01 -14.68 -13.18
N LEU A 148 10.84 -13.69 -12.85
CA LEU A 148 10.49 -12.57 -11.98
C LEU A 148 9.25 -11.78 -12.45
N PRO A 149 9.09 -11.40 -13.72
CA PRO A 149 7.93 -10.62 -14.14
C PRO A 149 6.61 -11.36 -13.89
N ARG A 150 6.57 -12.66 -14.19
CA ARG A 150 5.40 -13.52 -13.98
C ARG A 150 5.10 -13.74 -12.50
N ALA A 151 6.14 -13.96 -11.69
CA ALA A 151 6.01 -14.16 -10.26
C ALA A 151 5.55 -12.86 -9.55
N ASN A 152 6.13 -11.71 -9.90
CA ASN A 152 5.73 -10.40 -9.41
C ASN A 152 4.27 -10.10 -9.76
N GLY A 153 3.87 -10.30 -11.01
CA GLY A 153 2.48 -10.06 -11.41
C GLY A 153 1.48 -10.86 -10.58
N ARG A 154 1.71 -12.17 -10.42
CA ARG A 154 0.81 -13.04 -9.64
C ARG A 154 0.80 -12.72 -8.15
N LEU A 155 1.96 -12.41 -7.57
CA LEU A 155 2.07 -12.06 -6.16
C LEU A 155 1.37 -10.71 -5.90
N HIS A 156 1.70 -9.70 -6.70
CA HIS A 156 1.14 -8.35 -6.57
C HIS A 156 -0.38 -8.34 -6.74
N THR A 157 -0.93 -9.04 -7.73
CA THR A 157 -2.39 -9.17 -7.88
C THR A 157 -3.03 -9.79 -6.64
N ALA A 158 -2.42 -10.84 -6.09
CA ALA A 158 -2.99 -11.50 -4.91
C ALA A 158 -2.91 -10.63 -3.65
N GLU A 159 -1.80 -9.90 -3.46
CA GLU A 159 -1.65 -8.93 -2.38
C GLU A 159 -2.68 -7.79 -2.49
N LEU A 160 -2.85 -7.21 -3.68
CA LEU A 160 -3.85 -6.18 -3.93
C LEU A 160 -5.28 -6.68 -3.69
N THR A 161 -5.63 -7.85 -4.23
CA THR A 161 -6.96 -8.43 -4.02
C THR A 161 -7.22 -8.74 -2.56
N ALA A 162 -6.25 -9.32 -1.86
CA ALA A 162 -6.37 -9.64 -0.44
C ALA A 162 -6.50 -8.38 0.43
N HIS A 163 -5.57 -7.43 0.28
CA HIS A 163 -5.48 -6.25 1.15
C HIS A 163 -6.54 -5.18 0.82
N GLN A 164 -6.80 -4.90 -0.45
CA GLN A 164 -7.66 -3.77 -0.84
C GLN A 164 -9.09 -4.18 -1.19
N PHE A 165 -9.29 -5.38 -1.76
CA PHE A 165 -10.60 -5.78 -2.29
C PHE A 165 -11.38 -6.66 -1.30
N LEU A 166 -10.74 -7.67 -0.72
CA LEU A 166 -11.39 -8.60 0.22
C LEU A 166 -11.28 -8.12 1.67
N GLY A 167 -10.14 -7.54 2.06
CA GLY A 167 -9.86 -7.10 3.42
C GLY A 167 -10.93 -6.16 4.00
N PRO A 168 -11.25 -5.02 3.37
CA PRO A 168 -12.16 -4.04 3.96
C PRO A 168 -13.60 -4.54 4.19
N PRO A 169 -14.28 -5.20 3.23
CA PRO A 169 -15.60 -5.80 3.47
C PRO A 169 -15.59 -6.84 4.57
N LEU A 170 -14.57 -7.71 4.59
CA LEU A 170 -14.43 -8.72 5.62
C LEU A 170 -14.19 -8.06 6.99
N GLY A 171 -13.38 -7.01 7.07
CA GLY A 171 -13.17 -6.26 8.30
C GLY A 171 -14.44 -5.63 8.85
N GLY A 172 -15.24 -4.98 7.99
CA GLY A 172 -16.54 -4.44 8.38
C GLY A 172 -17.54 -5.51 8.83
N LEU A 173 -17.59 -6.65 8.11
CA LEU A 173 -18.45 -7.79 8.47
C LEU A 173 -18.02 -8.43 9.79
N LEU A 174 -16.72 -8.69 9.98
CA LEU A 174 -16.19 -9.31 11.19
C LEU A 174 -16.40 -8.40 12.40
N MET A 175 -16.27 -7.08 12.24
CA MET A 175 -16.57 -6.12 13.31
C MET A 175 -18.04 -6.18 13.73
N ALA A 176 -18.95 -6.33 12.76
CA ALA A 176 -20.39 -6.44 13.02
C ALA A 176 -20.74 -7.74 13.78
N LEU A 177 -19.98 -8.81 13.55
CA LEU A 177 -20.09 -10.05 14.32
C LEU A 177 -19.52 -9.93 15.75
N GLY A 178 -18.68 -8.93 16.00
CA GLY A 178 -18.12 -8.61 17.31
C GLY A 178 -16.61 -8.41 17.29
N ALA A 179 -16.11 -7.56 18.20
CA ALA A 179 -14.70 -7.20 18.27
C ALA A 179 -13.78 -8.42 18.45
N ALA A 180 -14.16 -9.40 19.26
CA ALA A 180 -13.37 -10.62 19.47
C ALA A 180 -13.10 -11.37 18.16
N VAL A 181 -14.13 -11.57 17.32
CA VAL A 181 -13.99 -12.22 16.01
C VAL A 181 -13.16 -11.34 15.06
N ALA A 182 -13.39 -10.03 15.08
CA ALA A 182 -12.69 -9.06 14.24
C ALA A 182 -11.18 -9.00 14.47
N PHE A 183 -10.70 -9.25 15.69
CA PHE A 183 -9.26 -9.28 16.00
C PHE A 183 -8.65 -10.70 15.94
N THR A 184 -9.41 -11.74 16.30
CA THR A 184 -8.92 -13.13 16.24
C THR A 184 -8.77 -13.64 14.80
N ALA A 185 -9.64 -13.24 13.88
CA ALA A 185 -9.56 -13.63 12.47
C ALA A 185 -8.25 -13.20 11.78
N PRO A 186 -7.85 -11.91 11.76
CA PRO A 186 -6.55 -11.49 11.23
C PRO A 186 -5.38 -12.11 11.99
N ALA A 187 -5.48 -12.30 13.32
CA ALA A 187 -4.47 -13.01 14.09
C ALA A 187 -4.25 -14.44 13.56
N ALA A 188 -5.34 -15.19 13.36
CA ALA A 188 -5.30 -16.53 12.79
C ALA A 188 -4.75 -16.54 11.36
N LEU A 189 -5.14 -15.59 10.52
CA LEU A 189 -4.63 -15.46 9.14
C LEU A 189 -3.10 -15.28 9.11
N TRP A 190 -2.53 -14.44 9.97
CA TRP A 190 -1.06 -14.32 10.07
C TRP A 190 -0.40 -15.59 10.58
N LEU A 191 -1.00 -16.31 11.53
CA LEU A 191 -0.46 -17.60 12.01
C LEU A 191 -0.52 -18.69 10.93
N VAL A 192 -1.58 -18.74 10.13
CA VAL A 192 -1.65 -19.64 8.97
C VAL A 192 -0.63 -19.22 7.90
N ALA A 193 -0.42 -17.92 7.70
CA ALA A 193 0.64 -17.42 6.82
C ALA A 193 2.04 -17.86 7.29
N VAL A 194 2.30 -17.84 8.60
CA VAL A 194 3.53 -18.43 9.20
C VAL A 194 3.66 -19.90 8.82
N GLY A 195 2.59 -20.69 8.95
CA GLY A 195 2.57 -22.10 8.53
C GLY A 195 2.94 -22.31 7.06
N ALA A 196 2.35 -21.52 6.15
CA ALA A 196 2.67 -21.57 4.72
C ALA A 196 4.14 -21.17 4.46
N LEU A 197 4.65 -20.14 5.15
CA LEU A 197 6.02 -19.67 5.00
C LEU A 197 7.06 -20.65 5.57
N LEU A 198 6.69 -21.48 6.54
CA LEU A 198 7.55 -22.56 7.03
C LEU A 198 7.84 -23.61 5.95
N LEU A 199 6.98 -23.76 4.95
CA LEU A 199 7.20 -24.68 3.82
C LEU A 199 8.24 -24.16 2.80
N VAL A 200 8.55 -22.86 2.82
CA VAL A 200 9.59 -22.26 1.97
C VAL A 200 10.97 -22.65 2.49
N ARG A 201 11.63 -23.63 1.86
CA ARG A 201 12.97 -24.08 2.27
C ARG A 201 14.06 -23.21 1.63
N GLY A 202 15.07 -22.82 2.41
CA GLY A 202 16.22 -22.06 1.94
C GLY A 202 16.77 -21.10 2.99
N ARG A 203 17.96 -20.56 2.72
CA ARG A 203 18.52 -19.40 3.41
C ARG A 203 18.49 -18.22 2.46
N PHE A 204 17.82 -17.13 2.85
CA PHE A 204 17.51 -16.01 1.95
C PHE A 204 18.26 -14.76 2.37
N ARG A 205 19.59 -14.87 2.41
CA ARG A 205 20.51 -13.79 2.79
C ARG A 205 21.33 -13.37 1.58
N VAL A 206 21.50 -12.06 1.40
CA VAL A 206 22.39 -11.56 0.35
C VAL A 206 23.84 -11.65 0.84
N GLU A 207 24.70 -12.31 0.07
CA GLU A 207 26.15 -12.16 0.20
C GLU A 207 26.55 -10.80 -0.36
N ARG A 208 27.07 -9.93 0.51
CA ARG A 208 27.55 -8.60 0.10
C ARG A 208 28.93 -8.73 -0.53
N SER A 209 29.05 -8.26 -1.77
CA SER A 209 30.33 -8.23 -2.51
C SER A 209 31.15 -6.96 -2.28
N SER A 210 30.64 -5.93 -1.58
CA SER A 210 31.39 -4.69 -1.35
C SER A 210 30.93 -3.90 -0.11
N PRO A 211 31.85 -3.22 0.61
CA PRO A 211 31.55 -2.43 1.80
C PRO A 211 31.16 -0.99 1.44
N THR A 212 29.90 -0.75 1.06
CA THR A 212 29.34 0.62 1.05
C THR A 212 28.69 0.95 2.39
N THR A 213 28.66 2.23 2.78
CA THR A 213 27.90 2.66 3.95
C THR A 213 26.45 2.93 3.56
N MET A 214 25.51 2.45 4.36
CA MET A 214 24.07 2.65 4.15
C MET A 214 23.70 4.13 3.97
N ARG A 215 24.38 5.00 4.73
CA ARG A 215 24.19 6.46 4.64
C ARG A 215 24.60 7.01 3.28
N ALA A 216 25.71 6.53 2.70
CA ALA A 216 26.15 6.96 1.38
C ALA A 216 25.18 6.51 0.28
N ASP A 217 24.70 5.27 0.35
CA ASP A 217 23.72 4.73 -0.62
C ASP A 217 22.38 5.49 -0.59
N ILE A 218 21.89 5.82 0.61
CA ILE A 218 20.68 6.63 0.79
C ILE A 218 20.91 8.06 0.25
N ALA A 219 22.03 8.68 0.60
CA ALA A 219 22.36 10.03 0.17
C ALA A 219 22.49 10.14 -1.36
N GLU A 220 23.06 9.13 -2.02
CA GLU A 220 23.18 9.10 -3.48
C GLU A 220 21.79 9.01 -4.15
N GLY A 221 20.92 8.11 -3.67
CA GLY A 221 19.56 7.97 -4.19
C GLY A 221 18.71 9.24 -4.03
N LEU A 222 18.73 9.84 -2.84
CA LEU A 222 18.02 11.10 -2.57
C LEU A 222 18.59 12.26 -3.38
N ARG A 223 19.92 12.36 -3.51
CA ARG A 223 20.56 13.41 -4.31
C ARG A 223 20.21 13.29 -5.78
N PHE A 224 20.18 12.08 -6.34
CA PHE A 224 19.73 11.85 -7.71
C PHE A 224 18.27 12.26 -7.88
N LEU A 225 17.39 11.79 -6.99
CA LEU A 225 15.96 12.11 -7.01
C LEU A 225 15.71 13.63 -6.94
N TRP A 226 16.45 14.36 -6.10
CA TRP A 226 16.29 15.81 -5.93
C TRP A 226 16.86 16.64 -7.08
N ARG A 227 17.91 16.14 -7.73
CA ARG A 227 18.52 16.77 -8.92
C ARG A 227 17.63 16.59 -10.16
N HIS A 228 16.95 15.45 -10.29
CA HIS A 228 16.09 15.19 -11.44
C HIS A 228 14.70 15.82 -11.26
N ARG A 229 14.44 16.94 -11.95
CA ARG A 229 13.22 17.76 -11.78
C ARG A 229 11.92 16.96 -11.89
N ILE A 230 11.79 16.09 -12.89
CA ILE A 230 10.57 15.29 -13.12
C ILE A 230 10.32 14.29 -11.99
N LEU A 231 11.33 13.50 -11.63
CA LEU A 231 11.24 12.52 -10.54
C LEU A 231 10.93 13.19 -9.20
N ARG A 232 11.60 14.32 -8.90
CA ARG A 232 11.31 15.13 -7.71
C ARG A 232 9.85 15.59 -7.70
N SER A 233 9.36 16.15 -8.80
CA SER A 233 7.98 16.61 -8.90
C SER A 233 6.99 15.48 -8.65
N PHE A 234 7.16 14.32 -9.28
CA PHE A 234 6.27 13.17 -9.05
C PHE A 234 6.36 12.60 -7.64
N ALA A 235 7.55 12.60 -7.03
CA ALA A 235 7.71 12.16 -5.65
C ALA A 235 6.99 13.09 -4.66
N VAL A 236 7.10 14.41 -4.85
CA VAL A 236 6.37 15.41 -4.05
C VAL A 236 4.87 15.29 -4.27
N MET A 237 4.41 15.17 -5.51
CA MET A 237 2.99 15.01 -5.82
C MET A 237 2.39 13.78 -5.14
N VAL A 238 3.06 12.62 -5.23
CA VAL A 238 2.62 11.41 -4.52
C VAL A 238 2.63 11.59 -3.01
N GLY A 239 3.64 12.27 -2.44
CA GLY A 239 3.67 12.56 -1.01
C GLY A 239 2.48 13.43 -0.56
N VAL A 240 2.14 14.47 -1.33
CA VAL A 240 0.99 15.34 -1.06
C VAL A 240 -0.34 14.60 -1.24
N SER A 241 -0.50 13.79 -2.29
CA SER A 241 -1.70 12.96 -2.47
C SER A 241 -1.88 11.96 -1.31
N ASN A 242 -0.80 11.31 -0.86
CA ASN A 242 -0.87 10.37 0.27
C ASN A 242 -1.17 11.08 1.58
N PHE A 243 -0.62 12.28 1.79
CA PHE A 243 -0.95 13.13 2.93
C PHE A 243 -2.46 13.43 2.96
N GLY A 244 -3.01 13.96 1.86
CA GLY A 244 -4.43 14.31 1.78
C GLY A 244 -5.36 13.11 1.89
N THR A 245 -5.00 12.00 1.23
CA THR A 245 -5.78 10.75 1.30
C THR A 245 -5.77 10.19 2.72
N ASN A 246 -4.63 10.16 3.41
CA ASN A 246 -4.58 9.65 4.79
C ASN A 246 -5.28 10.57 5.77
N ALA A 247 -5.20 11.89 5.60
CA ALA A 247 -5.96 12.85 6.40
C ALA A 247 -7.47 12.58 6.32
N ALA A 248 -8.00 12.37 5.11
CA ALA A 248 -9.42 12.07 4.91
C ALA A 248 -9.83 10.66 5.37
N PHE A 249 -9.10 9.62 4.96
CA PHE A 249 -9.47 8.24 5.29
C PHE A 249 -9.37 7.92 6.78
N THR A 250 -8.48 8.60 7.50
CA THR A 250 -8.32 8.44 8.94
C THR A 250 -9.57 8.84 9.72
N VAL A 251 -10.25 9.91 9.29
CA VAL A 251 -11.48 10.42 9.93
C VAL A 251 -12.77 9.92 9.24
N LEU A 252 -12.62 9.15 8.16
CA LEU A 252 -13.75 8.64 7.40
C LEU A 252 -14.68 7.75 8.23
N VAL A 253 -14.15 6.99 9.17
CA VAL A 253 -14.96 6.15 10.06
C VAL A 253 -15.95 6.98 10.87
N LEU A 254 -15.56 8.15 11.37
CA LEU A 254 -16.43 9.09 12.11
C LEU A 254 -17.50 9.72 11.21
N PHE A 255 -17.14 9.99 9.96
CA PHE A 255 -18.08 10.57 9.00
C PHE A 255 -19.09 9.54 8.49
N ALA A 256 -18.67 8.28 8.41
CA ALA A 256 -19.41 7.24 7.73
C ALA A 256 -20.26 6.35 8.64
N VAL A 257 -19.78 6.03 9.85
CA VAL A 257 -20.32 4.90 10.64
C VAL A 257 -21.07 5.37 11.88
N GLY A 258 -22.25 4.80 12.09
CA GLY A 258 -23.04 4.93 13.31
C GLY A 258 -24.14 6.00 13.25
N PRO A 259 -25.10 5.99 14.20
CA PRO A 259 -26.33 6.79 14.11
C PRO A 259 -26.10 8.31 14.16
N GLY A 260 -25.01 8.76 14.81
CA GLY A 260 -24.62 10.17 14.88
C GLY A 260 -23.72 10.63 13.74
N SER A 261 -23.33 9.73 12.83
CA SER A 261 -22.47 10.09 11.70
C SER A 261 -23.28 10.69 10.55
N PRO A 262 -22.69 11.60 9.75
CA PRO A 262 -23.33 12.15 8.56
C PRO A 262 -23.89 11.11 7.58
N MET A 263 -23.20 9.99 7.35
CA MET A 263 -23.69 8.96 6.41
C MET A 263 -24.61 7.90 7.03
N GLY A 264 -24.49 7.65 8.34
CA GLY A 264 -25.31 6.65 9.03
C GLY A 264 -25.10 5.20 8.61
N LEU A 265 -23.91 4.83 8.09
CA LEU A 265 -23.64 3.47 7.62
C LEU A 265 -23.44 2.49 8.78
N SER A 266 -23.76 1.23 8.50
CA SER A 266 -23.34 0.09 9.31
C SER A 266 -21.86 -0.27 9.04
N GLU A 267 -21.24 -1.00 9.96
CA GLU A 267 -19.84 -1.44 9.83
C GLU A 267 -19.60 -2.27 8.54
N PRO A 268 -20.49 -3.19 8.13
CA PRO A 268 -20.33 -3.90 6.86
C PRO A 268 -20.48 -2.97 5.64
N ALA A 269 -21.41 -2.01 5.68
CA ALA A 269 -21.60 -1.06 4.60
C ALA A 269 -20.39 -0.13 4.43
N TYR A 270 -19.73 0.25 5.52
CA TYR A 270 -18.46 0.98 5.50
C TYR A 270 -17.33 0.16 4.85
N GLY A 271 -17.20 -1.12 5.21
CA GLY A 271 -16.24 -2.02 4.55
C GLY A 271 -16.50 -2.15 3.03
N LEU A 272 -17.77 -2.24 2.63
CA LEU A 272 -18.17 -2.26 1.22
C LEU A 272 -17.85 -0.94 0.49
N LEU A 273 -18.10 0.20 1.13
CA LEU A 273 -17.78 1.53 0.57
C LEU A 273 -16.28 1.64 0.22
N LEU A 274 -15.40 1.15 1.11
CA LEU A 274 -13.94 1.18 0.87
C LEU A 274 -13.51 0.32 -0.33
N THR A 275 -14.30 -0.69 -0.68
CA THR A 275 -14.02 -1.57 -1.84
C THR A 275 -14.22 -0.86 -3.17
N ALA A 276 -15.00 0.23 -3.19
CA ALA A 276 -15.15 1.05 -4.39
C ALA A 276 -13.80 1.53 -4.93
N VAL A 277 -12.86 1.90 -4.05
CA VAL A 277 -11.49 2.28 -4.44
C VAL A 277 -10.78 1.11 -5.13
N ALA A 278 -10.85 -0.09 -4.56
CA ALA A 278 -10.20 -1.27 -5.13
C ALA A 278 -10.81 -1.67 -6.48
N ALA A 279 -12.13 -1.66 -6.59
CA ALA A 279 -12.84 -1.91 -7.86
C ALA A 279 -12.42 -0.90 -8.94
N GLY A 280 -12.36 0.38 -8.57
CA GLY A 280 -11.87 1.46 -9.43
C GLY A 280 -10.44 1.22 -9.89
N SER A 281 -9.54 0.82 -8.99
CA SER A 281 -8.14 0.53 -9.33
C SER A 281 -7.97 -0.65 -10.28
N VAL A 282 -8.78 -1.71 -10.15
CA VAL A 282 -8.77 -2.83 -11.11
C VAL A 282 -9.17 -2.35 -12.51
N VAL A 283 -10.28 -1.62 -12.61
CA VAL A 283 -10.75 -1.06 -13.89
C VAL A 283 -9.73 -0.07 -14.46
N GLY A 284 -9.16 0.78 -13.61
CA GLY A 284 -8.13 1.75 -14.01
C GLY A 284 -6.86 1.11 -14.52
N ALA A 285 -6.39 0.01 -13.90
CA ALA A 285 -5.22 -0.71 -14.39
C ALA A 285 -5.45 -1.32 -15.78
N LEU A 286 -6.67 -1.84 -16.05
CA LEU A 286 -7.05 -2.38 -17.36
C LEU A 286 -7.29 -1.31 -18.43
N ALA A 287 -7.70 -0.11 -18.01
CA ALA A 287 -7.97 1.02 -18.89
C ALA A 287 -6.75 1.92 -19.12
N ALA A 288 -5.73 1.87 -18.26
CA ALA A 288 -4.61 2.81 -18.23
C ALA A 288 -3.93 2.99 -19.59
N GLU A 289 -3.56 1.90 -20.26
CA GLU A 289 -2.89 1.93 -21.57
C GLU A 289 -3.78 2.57 -22.65
N ARG A 290 -5.07 2.23 -22.68
CA ARG A 290 -6.02 2.79 -23.64
C ARG A 290 -6.22 4.28 -23.42
N VAL A 291 -6.38 4.69 -22.16
CA VAL A 291 -6.56 6.10 -21.80
C VAL A 291 -5.30 6.90 -22.12
N GLU A 292 -4.11 6.37 -21.81
CA GLU A 292 -2.83 6.99 -22.17
C GLU A 292 -2.68 7.14 -23.69
N GLY A 293 -3.03 6.12 -24.47
CA GLY A 293 -2.97 6.18 -25.94
C GLY A 293 -3.94 7.20 -26.56
N LEU A 294 -5.09 7.44 -25.93
CA LEU A 294 -6.10 8.38 -26.42
C LEU A 294 -5.82 9.83 -26.00
N LEU A 295 -5.38 10.06 -24.76
CA LEU A 295 -5.23 11.40 -24.19
C LEU A 295 -3.78 11.92 -24.21
N GLY A 296 -2.79 11.04 -24.31
CA GLY A 296 -1.40 11.34 -24.02
C GLY A 296 -1.09 11.28 -22.52
N ARG A 297 0.21 11.23 -22.18
CA ARG A 297 0.68 10.97 -20.81
C ARG A 297 0.32 12.09 -19.85
N ILE A 298 0.62 13.34 -20.19
CA ILE A 298 0.37 14.47 -19.28
C ILE A 298 -1.12 14.69 -19.04
N TRP A 299 -1.97 14.58 -20.06
CA TRP A 299 -3.42 14.70 -19.86
C TRP A 299 -3.98 13.57 -19.01
N THR A 300 -3.51 12.34 -19.21
CA THR A 300 -3.87 11.21 -18.35
C THR A 300 -3.49 11.49 -16.89
N LEU A 301 -2.29 12.02 -16.63
CA LEU A 301 -1.88 12.42 -15.29
C LEU A 301 -2.74 13.54 -14.69
N ARG A 302 -3.20 14.52 -15.50
CA ARG A 302 -4.13 15.57 -15.05
C ARG A 302 -5.49 14.98 -14.67
N VAL A 303 -6.02 14.06 -15.45
CA VAL A 303 -7.25 13.33 -15.12
C VAL A 303 -7.08 12.54 -13.81
N CYS A 304 -5.94 11.87 -13.62
CA CYS A 304 -5.64 11.17 -12.37
C CYS A 304 -5.65 12.12 -11.16
N VAL A 305 -5.07 13.31 -11.28
CA VAL A 305 -5.09 14.33 -10.22
C VAL A 305 -6.52 14.78 -9.91
N LEU A 306 -7.35 15.02 -10.93
CA LEU A 306 -8.77 15.35 -10.72
C LEU A 306 -9.48 14.24 -9.95
N THR A 307 -9.26 12.98 -10.30
CA THR A 307 -9.87 11.86 -9.58
C THR A 307 -9.37 11.72 -8.13
N PHE A 308 -8.12 12.11 -7.82
CA PHE A 308 -7.65 12.19 -6.42
C PHE A 308 -8.37 13.28 -5.63
N SER A 309 -8.59 14.44 -6.25
CA SER A 309 -9.38 15.50 -5.63
C SER A 309 -10.82 15.04 -5.37
N VAL A 310 -11.41 14.26 -6.27
CA VAL A 310 -12.76 13.69 -6.09
C VAL A 310 -12.78 12.64 -4.97
N LEU A 311 -11.82 11.71 -4.96
CA LEU A 311 -11.65 10.69 -3.93
C LEU A 311 -11.72 11.27 -2.51
N VAL A 312 -11.03 12.40 -2.32
CA VAL A 312 -10.86 13.03 -1.01
C VAL A 312 -11.93 14.09 -0.73
N GLY A 313 -12.39 14.80 -1.77
CA GLY A 313 -13.24 15.98 -1.62
C GLY A 313 -14.75 15.73 -1.66
N VAL A 314 -15.22 14.63 -2.26
CA VAL A 314 -16.68 14.36 -2.37
C VAL A 314 -17.41 14.36 -1.02
N PRO A 315 -16.85 13.77 0.08
CA PRO A 315 -17.51 13.83 1.39
C PRO A 315 -17.65 15.26 1.96
N ALA A 316 -16.97 16.26 1.40
CA ALA A 316 -17.14 17.66 1.79
C ALA A 316 -18.48 18.26 1.31
N VAL A 317 -19.04 17.72 0.22
CA VAL A 317 -20.23 18.30 -0.44
C VAL A 317 -21.48 17.44 -0.26
N THR A 318 -21.33 16.16 0.10
CA THR A 318 -22.44 15.25 0.30
C THR A 318 -22.11 14.18 1.33
N ALA A 319 -23.13 13.80 2.12
CA ALA A 319 -23.09 12.65 3.01
C ALA A 319 -23.82 11.43 2.42
N ASP A 320 -24.37 11.54 1.20
CA ASP A 320 -24.97 10.41 0.51
C ASP A 320 -23.88 9.37 0.17
N PRO A 321 -24.02 8.11 0.63
CA PRO A 321 -23.06 7.05 0.35
C PRO A 321 -22.86 6.76 -1.15
N TYR A 322 -23.87 6.95 -2.00
CA TYR A 322 -23.77 6.57 -3.42
C TYR A 322 -22.82 7.48 -4.22
N PRO A 323 -22.95 8.83 -4.19
CA PRO A 323 -21.95 9.71 -4.80
C PRO A 323 -20.55 9.53 -4.22
N VAL A 324 -20.42 9.26 -2.92
CA VAL A 324 -19.11 9.03 -2.30
C VAL A 324 -18.49 7.73 -2.83
N ALA A 325 -19.27 6.66 -2.95
CA ALA A 325 -18.81 5.40 -3.56
C ALA A 325 -18.35 5.61 -5.02
N VAL A 326 -19.09 6.39 -5.82
CA VAL A 326 -18.68 6.76 -7.18
C VAL A 326 -17.37 7.55 -7.16
N GLY A 327 -17.25 8.53 -6.26
CA GLY A 327 -16.02 9.30 -6.09
C GLY A 327 -14.81 8.43 -5.71
N PHE A 328 -15.03 7.44 -4.83
CA PHE A 328 -14.00 6.48 -4.43
C PHE A 328 -13.58 5.56 -5.58
N PHE A 329 -14.55 5.09 -6.37
CA PHE A 329 -14.29 4.32 -7.59
C PHE A 329 -13.47 5.12 -8.61
N LEU A 330 -13.84 6.37 -8.87
CA LEU A 330 -13.08 7.25 -9.76
C LEU A 330 -11.67 7.51 -9.22
N GLY A 331 -11.54 7.72 -7.91
CA GLY A 331 -10.26 7.82 -7.22
C GLY A 331 -9.38 6.60 -7.43
N GLY A 332 -9.94 5.41 -7.25
CA GLY A 332 -9.27 4.13 -7.50
C GLY A 332 -8.74 4.03 -8.93
N LEU A 333 -9.54 4.43 -9.92
CA LEU A 333 -9.15 4.45 -11.33
C LEU A 333 -7.92 5.35 -11.54
N GLY A 334 -7.94 6.54 -10.96
CA GLY A 334 -6.82 7.47 -10.96
C GLY A 334 -5.55 6.93 -10.30
N ILE A 335 -5.68 6.21 -9.18
CA ILE A 335 -4.54 5.65 -8.45
C ILE A 335 -3.81 4.66 -9.35
N ALA A 336 -4.54 3.77 -10.01
CA ALA A 336 -3.96 2.78 -10.91
C ALA A 336 -3.30 3.44 -12.13
N GLY A 337 -4.00 4.35 -12.81
CA GLY A 337 -3.45 5.06 -13.98
C GLY A 337 -2.20 5.85 -13.65
N TRP A 338 -2.20 6.58 -12.53
CA TRP A 338 -1.03 7.31 -12.04
C TRP A 338 0.17 6.39 -11.77
N ASN A 339 -0.07 5.27 -11.08
CA ASN A 339 1.00 4.32 -10.75
C ASN A 339 1.62 3.70 -12.01
N VAL A 340 0.82 3.31 -13.00
CA VAL A 340 1.30 2.74 -14.27
C VAL A 340 2.28 3.70 -14.95
N ILE A 341 1.91 4.98 -15.10
CA ILE A 341 2.72 5.98 -15.78
C ILE A 341 3.97 6.33 -14.96
N THR A 342 3.81 6.64 -13.69
CA THR A 342 4.92 7.18 -12.87
C THR A 342 5.95 6.12 -12.51
N VAL A 343 5.54 4.86 -12.28
CA VAL A 343 6.48 3.75 -12.06
C VAL A 343 7.29 3.50 -13.32
N SER A 344 6.63 3.42 -14.48
CA SER A 344 7.30 3.17 -15.77
C SER A 344 8.28 4.28 -16.13
N LEU A 345 7.88 5.54 -15.97
CA LEU A 345 8.75 6.68 -16.22
C LEU A 345 9.99 6.66 -15.31
N ARG A 346 9.80 6.38 -14.01
CA ARG A 346 10.91 6.30 -13.06
C ARG A 346 11.88 5.18 -13.43
N GLN A 347 11.37 4.04 -13.89
CA GLN A 347 12.20 2.91 -14.32
C GLN A 347 13.03 3.25 -15.56
N ARG A 348 12.49 4.04 -16.50
CA ARG A 348 13.19 4.45 -17.72
C ARG A 348 14.25 5.52 -17.48
N ILE A 349 13.92 6.54 -16.69
CA ILE A 349 14.81 7.69 -16.42
C ILE A 349 15.98 7.32 -15.51
N THR A 350 15.76 6.40 -14.57
CA THR A 350 16.76 6.12 -13.53
C THR A 350 17.77 5.07 -13.99
N PRO A 351 19.08 5.31 -13.88
CA PRO A 351 20.10 4.30 -14.18
C PRO A 351 19.92 3.04 -13.34
N ASP A 352 20.17 1.86 -13.92
CA ASP A 352 19.92 0.57 -13.27
C ASP A 352 20.59 0.43 -11.90
N ARG A 353 21.82 0.93 -11.77
CA ARG A 353 22.58 0.93 -10.50
C ARG A 353 21.95 1.79 -9.40
N LEU A 354 21.08 2.75 -9.75
CA LEU A 354 20.43 3.69 -8.84
C LEU A 354 18.95 3.40 -8.62
N LEU A 355 18.31 2.54 -9.44
CA LEU A 355 16.87 2.26 -9.39
C LEU A 355 16.37 1.95 -7.98
N GLY A 356 17.03 1.02 -7.28
CA GLY A 356 16.67 0.65 -5.91
C GLY A 356 16.80 1.81 -4.92
N ARG A 357 17.88 2.59 -5.01
CA ARG A 357 18.16 3.73 -4.12
C ARG A 357 17.16 4.87 -4.32
N VAL A 358 16.83 5.18 -5.57
CA VAL A 358 15.84 6.20 -5.94
C VAL A 358 14.43 5.76 -5.55
N ASN A 359 14.09 4.48 -5.72
CA ASN A 359 12.80 3.94 -5.31
C ASN A 359 12.60 4.04 -3.79
N SER A 360 13.64 3.77 -2.99
CA SER A 360 13.59 3.95 -1.53
C SER A 360 13.35 5.42 -1.14
N GLY A 361 14.05 6.36 -1.78
CA GLY A 361 13.82 7.80 -1.56
C GLY A 361 12.40 8.24 -1.95
N TYR A 362 11.85 7.67 -3.03
CA TYR A 362 10.48 7.91 -3.44
C TYR A 362 9.46 7.35 -2.45
N ARG A 363 9.67 6.13 -1.94
CA ARG A 363 8.81 5.50 -0.93
C ARG A 363 8.80 6.28 0.39
N LEU A 364 9.94 6.85 0.79
CA LEU A 364 10.00 7.72 1.96
C LEU A 364 9.02 8.89 1.84
N LEU A 365 8.96 9.54 0.68
CA LEU A 365 7.98 10.61 0.42
C LEU A 365 6.56 10.08 0.30
N ALA A 366 6.36 8.92 -0.33
CA ALA A 366 5.03 8.37 -0.55
C ALA A 366 4.37 7.89 0.74
N TRP A 367 5.12 7.21 1.61
CA TRP A 367 4.59 6.54 2.80
C TRP A 367 4.90 7.29 4.08
N GLY A 368 6.01 8.03 4.14
CA GLY A 368 6.35 8.87 5.29
C GLY A 368 5.39 10.03 5.52
N THR A 369 4.64 10.45 4.50
CA THR A 369 3.60 11.49 4.65
C THR A 369 2.27 10.95 5.16
N MET A 370 2.04 9.63 5.16
CA MET A 370 0.81 9.02 5.66
C MET A 370 0.51 9.35 7.13
N PRO A 371 1.44 9.13 8.09
CA PRO A 371 1.20 9.50 9.49
C PRO A 371 0.99 11.02 9.65
N LEU A 372 1.73 11.84 8.91
CA LEU A 372 1.54 13.30 8.95
C LEU A 372 0.13 13.70 8.49
N GLY A 373 -0.38 13.02 7.45
CA GLY A 373 -1.75 13.18 6.98
C GLY A 373 -2.76 12.76 8.04
N ALA A 374 -2.60 11.58 8.64
CA ALA A 374 -3.49 11.10 9.71
C ALA A 374 -3.56 12.09 10.89
N ALA A 375 -2.43 12.59 11.36
CA ALA A 375 -2.36 13.59 12.43
C ALA A 375 -3.04 14.92 12.03
N ALA A 376 -2.78 15.41 10.82
CA ALA A 376 -3.41 16.64 10.32
C ALA A 376 -4.93 16.47 10.16
N GLY A 377 -5.40 15.33 9.64
CA GLY A 377 -6.81 15.00 9.50
C GLY A 377 -7.53 14.99 10.83
N GLY A 378 -6.95 14.32 11.84
CA GLY A 378 -7.50 14.32 13.21
C GLY A 378 -7.56 15.72 13.82
N LEU A 379 -6.49 16.50 13.70
CA LEU A 379 -6.44 17.86 14.26
C LEU A 379 -7.43 18.82 13.57
N ILE A 380 -7.53 18.77 12.24
CA ILE A 380 -8.49 19.59 11.49
C ILE A 380 -9.92 19.15 11.84
N ALA A 381 -10.17 17.85 11.96
CA ALA A 381 -11.49 17.35 12.35
C ALA A 381 -11.92 17.83 13.74
N GLU A 382 -11.00 17.86 14.70
CA GLU A 382 -11.27 18.32 16.07
C GLU A 382 -11.51 19.83 16.14
N LEU A 383 -10.70 20.62 15.43
CA LEU A 383 -10.75 22.08 15.53
C LEU A 383 -11.81 22.71 14.62
N LEU A 384 -12.00 22.15 13.43
CA LEU A 384 -12.83 22.74 12.37
C LEU A 384 -14.00 21.84 11.96
N GLY A 385 -13.98 20.56 12.31
CA GLY A 385 -15.00 19.57 11.93
C GLY A 385 -14.61 18.70 10.74
N LEU A 386 -15.29 17.56 10.59
CA LEU A 386 -14.98 16.53 9.59
C LEU A 386 -15.06 17.05 8.14
N THR A 387 -16.06 17.86 7.82
CA THR A 387 -16.27 18.41 6.47
C THR A 387 -15.08 19.23 5.98
N TRP A 388 -14.43 19.97 6.88
CA TRP A 388 -13.27 20.79 6.54
C TRP A 388 -12.02 19.95 6.21
N VAL A 389 -11.90 18.75 6.77
CA VAL A 389 -10.84 17.80 6.36
C VAL A 389 -10.98 17.48 4.89
N TYR A 390 -12.16 17.04 4.46
CA TYR A 390 -12.42 16.67 3.06
C TYR A 390 -12.29 17.87 2.11
N ALA A 391 -12.80 19.04 2.50
CA ALA A 391 -12.72 20.25 1.67
C ALA A 391 -11.26 20.68 1.46
N THR A 392 -10.50 20.82 2.56
CA THR A 392 -9.10 21.28 2.49
C THR A 392 -8.20 20.28 1.79
N MET A 393 -8.36 18.98 2.06
CA MET A 393 -7.54 17.94 1.45
C MET A 393 -7.92 17.69 -0.02
N GLY A 394 -9.20 17.84 -0.38
CA GLY A 394 -9.67 17.84 -1.76
C GLY A 394 -9.05 18.99 -2.56
N LEU A 395 -9.09 20.22 -2.03
CA LEU A 395 -8.45 21.38 -2.64
C LEU A 395 -6.92 21.24 -2.73
N LEU A 396 -6.28 20.66 -1.70
CA LEU A 396 -4.85 20.37 -1.71
C LEU A 396 -4.49 19.41 -2.86
N CYS A 397 -5.27 18.34 -3.05
CA CYS A 397 -5.10 17.40 -4.15
C CYS A 397 -5.34 18.06 -5.51
N LEU A 398 -6.37 18.91 -5.63
CA LEU A 398 -6.65 19.68 -6.84
C LEU A 398 -5.47 20.61 -7.22
N GLY A 399 -4.83 21.21 -6.22
CA GLY A 399 -3.65 22.06 -6.39
C GLY A 399 -2.47 21.36 -7.07
N LEU A 400 -2.41 20.02 -7.08
CA LEU A 400 -1.39 19.25 -7.80
C LEU A 400 -1.46 19.46 -9.32
N LEU A 401 -2.59 19.93 -9.87
CA LEU A 401 -2.70 20.33 -11.27
C LEU A 401 -1.71 21.46 -11.62
N ALA A 402 -1.45 22.38 -10.68
CA ALA A 402 -0.45 23.42 -10.88
C ALA A 402 0.97 22.85 -11.03
N GLY A 403 1.25 21.70 -10.39
CA GLY A 403 2.50 20.96 -10.56
C GLY A 403 2.66 20.38 -11.97
N LEU A 404 1.57 19.99 -12.62
CA LEU A 404 1.53 19.48 -13.99
C LEU A 404 1.37 20.58 -15.04
N ALA A 405 0.99 21.80 -14.66
CA ALA A 405 0.77 22.92 -15.60
C ALA A 405 2.04 23.27 -16.40
N ARG A 406 3.22 23.00 -15.84
CA ARG A 406 4.53 23.23 -16.49
C ARG A 406 5.13 21.98 -17.13
N MET A 407 4.39 20.87 -17.22
CA MET A 407 4.86 19.64 -17.86
C MET A 407 4.15 19.43 -19.20
N ASP A 408 4.89 18.95 -20.19
CA ASP A 408 4.40 18.54 -21.50
C ASP A 408 4.99 17.15 -21.86
N ASP A 409 4.37 16.47 -22.83
CA ASP A 409 4.82 15.15 -23.27
C ASP A 409 6.23 15.20 -23.90
N ALA A 410 6.58 16.33 -24.50
CA ALA A 410 7.90 16.55 -25.10
C ALA A 410 9.03 16.53 -24.06
N ARG A 411 8.84 17.15 -22.89
CA ARG A 411 9.79 17.13 -21.77
C ARG A 411 9.92 15.75 -21.15
N LEU A 412 8.82 15.00 -21.06
CA LEU A 412 8.87 13.60 -20.62
C LEU A 412 9.70 12.74 -21.59
N ALA A 413 9.43 12.86 -22.89
CA ALA A 413 10.18 12.13 -23.92
C ALA A 413 11.65 12.57 -24.01
N ALA A 414 11.96 13.85 -23.81
CA ALA A 414 13.33 14.35 -23.77
C ALA A 414 14.13 13.74 -22.61
N ALA A 415 13.55 13.70 -21.41
CA ALA A 415 14.21 13.10 -20.24
C ALA A 415 14.46 11.59 -20.40
N GLU A 416 13.57 10.87 -21.08
CA GLU A 416 13.78 9.46 -21.41
C GLU A 416 14.92 9.28 -22.42
N ARG A 417 14.98 10.12 -23.47
CA ARG A 417 16.07 10.08 -24.45
C ARG A 417 17.44 10.42 -23.86
N GLU A 418 17.51 11.38 -22.95
CA GLU A 418 18.73 11.72 -22.22
C GLU A 418 19.24 10.54 -21.37
N ALA A 419 18.32 9.78 -20.77
CA ALA A 419 18.66 8.59 -20.00
C ALA A 419 19.15 7.43 -20.89
N ASP A 420 18.57 7.26 -22.08
CA ASP A 420 18.96 6.21 -23.03
C ASP A 420 20.29 6.53 -23.73
N GLY A 421 20.58 7.78 -24.06
CA GLY A 421 21.85 8.20 -24.70
C GLY A 421 23.07 8.19 -23.77
N GLY A 422 22.87 8.02 -22.46
CA GLY A 422 23.94 7.86 -21.47
C GLY A 422 24.21 6.40 -21.06
N ARG A 423 23.50 5.43 -21.65
CA ARG A 423 23.76 3.98 -21.54
C ARG A 423 24.71 3.55 -22.65
#